data_AF-A0A2A2I0K7-F1
#
_entry.id   AF-A0A2A2I0K7-F1
#
_cell.length_a   1.000
_cell.length_b   1.000
_cell.length_c   1.000
_cell.angle_alpha   90.00
_cell.angle_beta   90.00
_cell.angle_gamma   90.00
#
_symmetry.space_group_name_H-M   'P 1'
#
loop_
_entity.id
_entity.type
_entity.pdbx_description
1 polymer ?
#
loop_
_entity_poly.entity_id
_entity_poly.type
_entity_poly.pdbx_seq_one_letter_code
_entity_poly.pdbx_strand_id
1 'polypeptide(L)'
;MSTVVQRVVGVTDERDLESRFRIENLHISWRFEHASQKQADPTGQRHLAPLVSWERDGQVYRYIPHLDFVERTLSLPRVLRQIGFVDERQYEVDADRLRRVISEQLGTLGCVAEAVA
;
A
#
# COMPACT_ATOMS: atom_id res chain seq x y z
N MET A 1 -0.76 -17.82 -9.03
CA MET A 1 -2.21 -18.00 -8.77
C MET A 1 -2.66 -16.96 -7.76
N SER A 2 -3.86 -16.42 -7.97
CA SER A 2 -4.64 -15.51 -7.13
C SER A 2 -4.07 -14.10 -6.90
N THR A 3 -4.23 -13.28 -7.94
CA THR A 3 -4.46 -11.83 -7.88
C THR A 3 -5.59 -11.50 -6.90
N VAL A 4 -5.26 -11.32 -5.63
CA VAL A 4 -6.14 -10.63 -4.67
C VAL A 4 -5.28 -9.67 -3.87
N VAL A 5 -4.71 -8.67 -4.56
CA VAL A 5 -4.56 -7.36 -3.92
C VAL A 5 -5.99 -6.93 -3.71
N GLN A 6 -6.52 -7.22 -2.51
CA GLN A 6 -7.78 -6.67 -2.07
C GLN A 6 -7.73 -5.18 -2.44
N ARG A 7 -8.71 -4.72 -3.21
CA ARG A 7 -8.91 -3.29 -3.46
C ARG A 7 -9.28 -2.71 -2.09
N VAL A 8 -8.28 -2.44 -1.24
CA VAL A 8 -8.44 -2.08 0.18
C VAL A 8 -9.11 -0.71 0.34
N VAL A 9 -9.22 0.07 -0.74
CA VAL A 9 -9.95 1.32 -0.75
C VAL A 9 -10.96 1.27 -1.90
N GLY A 10 -12.23 1.09 -1.56
CA GLY A 10 -13.33 1.24 -2.52
C GLY A 10 -13.72 2.71 -2.67
N VAL A 11 -14.44 3.04 -3.73
CA VAL A 11 -14.95 4.41 -4.02
C VAL A 11 -15.69 5.04 -2.83
N THR A 12 -16.26 4.23 -1.93
CA THR A 12 -16.93 4.67 -0.70
C THR A 12 -15.94 5.20 0.34
N ASP A 13 -14.79 4.54 0.52
CA ASP A 13 -13.77 4.99 1.46
C ASP A 13 -13.06 6.26 0.98
N GLU A 14 -12.92 6.44 -0.34
CA GLU A 14 -12.28 7.62 -0.93
C GLU A 14 -13.08 8.89 -0.62
N ARG A 15 -14.41 8.88 -0.78
CA ARG A 15 -15.28 10.03 -0.47
C ARG A 15 -15.34 10.38 1.02
N ASP A 16 -15.32 9.37 1.88
CA ASP A 16 -15.30 9.60 3.33
C ASP A 16 -13.97 10.26 3.76
N LEU A 17 -12.86 9.88 3.12
CA LEU A 17 -11.55 10.50 3.32
C LEU A 17 -11.52 11.94 2.77
N GLU A 18 -12.07 12.17 1.58
CA GLU A 18 -12.21 13.51 0.99
C GLU A 18 -12.90 14.49 1.94
N SER A 19 -14.08 14.09 2.43
CA SER A 19 -14.86 14.90 3.38
C SER A 19 -14.11 15.13 4.69
N ARG A 20 -13.47 14.09 5.23
CA ARG A 20 -12.74 14.15 6.50
C ARG A 20 -11.51 15.06 6.43
N PHE A 21 -10.78 15.05 5.32
CA PHE A 21 -9.52 15.76 5.17
C PHE A 21 -9.64 17.09 4.39
N ARG A 22 -10.84 17.45 3.92
CA ARG A 22 -11.09 18.62 3.07
C ARG A 22 -10.20 18.63 1.82
N ILE A 23 -10.13 17.47 1.17
CA ILE A 23 -9.44 17.25 -0.10
C ILE A 23 -10.46 16.84 -1.15
N GLU A 24 -10.11 17.00 -2.42
CA GLU A 24 -10.95 16.66 -3.56
C GLU A 24 -10.21 15.69 -4.49
N ASN A 25 -10.93 15.00 -5.37
CA ASN A 25 -10.36 14.14 -6.42
C ASN A 25 -9.33 13.12 -5.89
N LEU A 26 -9.60 12.51 -4.72
CA LEU A 26 -8.76 11.46 -4.17
C LEU A 26 -8.82 10.24 -5.10
N HIS A 27 -7.65 9.81 -5.54
CA HIS A 27 -7.51 8.66 -6.42
C HIS A 27 -6.33 7.80 -5.99
N ILE A 28 -6.58 6.49 -5.88
CA ILE A 28 -5.56 5.51 -5.52
C ILE A 28 -5.34 4.57 -6.71
N SER A 29 -4.24 4.80 -7.44
CA SER A 29 -3.84 4.00 -8.60
C SER A 29 -2.88 2.89 -8.21
N TRP A 30 -3.16 1.67 -8.68
CA TRP A 30 -2.24 0.52 -8.61
C TRP A 30 -1.53 0.27 -9.94
N ARG A 31 -1.56 1.25 -10.85
CA ARG A 31 -0.82 1.16 -12.11
C ARG A 31 0.63 1.54 -11.85
N PHE A 32 1.53 0.90 -12.59
CA PHE A 32 2.94 1.25 -12.56
C PHE A 32 3.15 2.52 -13.39
N GLU A 33 3.38 3.62 -12.69
CA GLU A 33 3.55 4.97 -13.22
C GLU A 33 4.93 5.55 -12.85
N HIS A 34 5.48 5.17 -11.70
CA HIS A 34 6.77 5.63 -11.19
C HIS A 34 7.66 4.48 -10.67
N ALA A 35 8.98 4.62 -10.87
CA ALA A 35 9.96 3.63 -10.41
C ALA A 35 9.93 3.41 -8.88
N SER A 36 9.66 4.46 -8.11
CA SER A 36 9.54 4.44 -6.64
C SER A 36 8.38 3.62 -6.11
N GLN A 37 7.42 3.23 -6.96
CA GLN A 37 6.35 2.30 -6.58
C GLN A 37 6.86 0.87 -6.41
N LYS A 38 7.96 0.50 -7.06
CA LYS A 38 8.53 -0.85 -6.92
C LYS A 38 9.34 -0.94 -5.64
N GLN A 39 8.81 -1.65 -4.65
CA GLN A 39 9.45 -1.84 -3.35
C GLN A 39 9.68 -3.32 -3.12
N ALA A 40 10.81 -3.67 -2.50
CA ALA A 40 11.16 -5.05 -2.22
C ALA A 40 10.79 -5.39 -0.78
N ASP A 41 10.26 -6.59 -0.57
CA ASP A 41 10.11 -7.16 0.77
C ASP A 41 11.46 -7.68 1.32
N PRO A 42 11.53 -8.12 2.58
CA PRO A 42 12.77 -8.65 3.17
C PRO A 42 13.36 -9.88 2.46
N THR A 43 12.58 -10.60 1.66
CA THR A 43 13.05 -11.72 0.81
C THR A 43 13.53 -11.29 -0.57
N GLY A 44 13.40 -10.00 -0.90
CA GLY A 44 13.77 -9.43 -2.19
C GLY A 44 12.68 -9.57 -3.26
N GLN A 45 11.50 -10.09 -2.92
CA GLN A 45 10.36 -10.14 -3.83
C GLN A 45 9.79 -8.72 -3.99
N ARG A 46 9.45 -8.37 -5.24
CA ARG A 46 9.00 -7.01 -5.58
C ARG A 46 7.48 -6.89 -5.49
N HIS A 47 7.06 -5.84 -4.81
CA HIS A 47 5.68 -5.41 -4.63
C HIS A 47 5.48 -4.03 -5.26
N LEU A 48 4.23 -3.72 -5.62
CA LEU A 48 3.87 -2.44 -6.21
C LEU A 48 3.08 -1.62 -5.20
N ALA A 49 3.65 -0.50 -4.76
CA ALA A 49 2.99 0.47 -3.93
C ALA A 49 1.97 1.29 -4.74
N PRO A 50 0.82 1.63 -4.16
CA PRO A 50 -0.16 2.47 -4.84
C PRO A 50 0.37 3.90 -5.02
N LEU A 51 -0.03 4.56 -6.10
CA LEU A 51 0.11 6.01 -6.24
C LEU A 51 -1.18 6.64 -5.70
N VAL A 52 -1.05 7.45 -4.66
CA VAL A 52 -2.15 8.22 -4.07
C VAL A 52 -2.06 9.65 -4.58
N SER A 53 -3.12 10.14 -5.20
CA SER A 53 -3.22 11.53 -5.65
C SER A 53 -4.48 12.18 -5.13
N TRP A 54 -4.41 13.46 -4.77
CA TRP A 54 -5.56 14.24 -4.35
C TRP A 54 -5.34 15.71 -4.70
N GLU A 55 -6.41 16.48 -4.67
CA GLU A 55 -6.42 17.92 -4.88
C GLU A 55 -6.73 18.64 -3.57
N ARG A 56 -6.04 19.76 -3.34
CA ARG A 56 -6.31 20.66 -2.22
C ARG A 56 -5.93 22.08 -2.62
N ASP A 57 -6.81 23.04 -2.38
CA ASP A 57 -6.61 24.46 -2.71
C ASP A 57 -6.19 24.68 -4.18
N GLY A 58 -6.75 23.87 -5.11
CA GLY A 58 -6.45 23.92 -6.54
C GLY A 58 -5.09 23.32 -6.95
N GLN A 59 -4.36 22.69 -6.01
CA GLN A 59 -3.09 22.02 -6.27
C GLN A 59 -3.24 20.50 -6.20
N VAL A 60 -2.60 19.79 -7.13
CA VAL A 60 -2.58 18.32 -7.17
C VAL A 60 -1.35 17.80 -6.45
N TYR A 61 -1.59 16.96 -5.46
CA TYR A 61 -0.57 16.27 -4.68
C TYR A 61 -0.49 14.81 -5.09
N ARG A 62 0.72 14.25 -5.00
CA ARG A 62 1.01 12.85 -5.26
C ARG A 62 1.87 12.28 -4.15
N TYR A 63 1.59 11.04 -3.79
CA TYR A 63 2.27 10.33 -2.72
C TYR A 63 2.36 8.84 -3.05
N ILE A 64 3.53 8.27 -2.80
CA ILE A 64 3.76 6.83 -2.90
C ILE A 64 4.12 6.36 -1.49
N PRO A 65 3.25 5.60 -0.80
CA PRO A 65 3.52 5.13 0.54
C PRO A 65 4.64 4.08 0.53
N HIS A 66 5.39 4.05 1.62
CA HIS A 66 6.30 2.95 1.87
C HIS A 66 5.50 1.71 2.29
N LEU A 67 5.81 0.55 1.71
CA LEU A 67 5.17 -0.72 2.04
C LEU A 67 5.90 -1.34 3.24
N ASP A 68 5.17 -1.46 4.35
CA ASP A 68 5.57 -2.31 5.45
C ASP A 68 5.04 -3.73 5.23
N PHE A 69 5.80 -4.72 5.71
CA PHE A 69 5.49 -6.13 5.50
C PHE A 69 5.34 -6.88 6.82
N VAL A 70 4.33 -7.74 6.90
CA VAL A 70 4.13 -8.67 8.02
C VAL A 70 4.57 -10.06 7.58
N GLU A 71 5.37 -10.71 8.41
CA GLU A 71 5.78 -12.10 8.19
C GLU A 71 4.60 -13.04 8.46
N ARG A 72 4.24 -13.83 7.45
CA ARG A 72 3.28 -14.92 7.56
C ARG A 72 4.03 -16.24 7.38
N THR A 73 4.07 -17.02 8.46
CA THR A 73 4.58 -18.40 8.38
C THR A 73 3.46 -19.30 7.89
N LEU A 74 3.61 -19.85 6.68
CA LEU A 74 2.76 -20.93 6.24
C LEU A 74 3.31 -22.23 6.81
N SER A 75 2.77 -22.64 7.96
CA SER A 75 3.11 -23.92 8.55
C SER A 75 2.63 -25.06 7.65
N LEU A 76 3.57 -25.87 7.17
CA LEU A 76 3.23 -27.01 6.34
C LEU A 76 2.51 -28.10 7.17
N PRO A 77 1.54 -28.83 6.55
CA PRO A 77 1.02 -30.07 7.10
C PRO A 77 2.15 -31.01 7.54
N ARG A 78 1.97 -31.69 8.67
CA ARG A 78 3.02 -32.51 9.31
C ARG A 78 3.60 -33.59 8.38
N VAL A 79 2.78 -34.14 7.48
CA VAL A 79 3.19 -35.12 6.46
C VAL A 79 4.25 -34.54 5.51
N LEU A 80 4.09 -33.28 5.07
CA LEU A 80 5.06 -32.64 4.16
C LEU A 80 6.39 -32.35 4.85
N ARG A 81 6.35 -32.01 6.16
CA ARG A 81 7.57 -31.84 6.97
C ARG A 81 8.35 -33.14 7.16
N GLN A 82 7.66 -34.28 7.28
CA GLN A 82 8.32 -35.60 7.41
C GLN A 82 9.06 -36.05 6.15
N ILE A 83 8.64 -35.56 4.97
CA ILE A 83 9.30 -35.85 3.70
C ILE A 83 10.31 -34.77 3.28
N GLY A 84 10.68 -33.85 4.21
CA GLY A 84 11.78 -32.91 4.03
C GLY A 84 11.42 -31.52 3.48
N PHE A 85 10.14 -31.17 3.34
CA PHE A 85 9.75 -29.79 3.01
C PHE A 85 9.86 -28.88 4.24
N VAL A 86 10.33 -27.66 4.01
CA VAL A 86 10.55 -26.63 5.04
C VAL A 86 9.44 -25.59 4.97
N ASP A 87 9.04 -25.07 6.12
CA ASP A 87 8.03 -24.01 6.20
C ASP A 87 8.48 -22.79 5.38
N GLU A 88 7.59 -22.27 4.55
CA GLU A 88 7.83 -21.06 3.76
C GLU A 88 7.44 -19.82 4.57
N ARG A 89 8.38 -18.88 4.66
CA ARG A 89 8.12 -17.53 5.17
C ARG A 89 7.67 -16.68 4.00
N GLN A 90 6.47 -16.13 4.09
CA GLN A 90 5.95 -15.19 3.11
C GLN A 90 5.77 -13.83 3.77
N TYR A 91 6.00 -12.77 3.01
CA TYR A 91 5.78 -11.41 3.47
C TYR A 91 4.55 -10.86 2.76
N GLU A 92 3.56 -10.47 3.55
CA GLU A 92 2.34 -9.82 3.07
C GLU A 92 2.42 -8.33 3.41
N VAL A 93 1.89 -7.47 2.54
CA VAL A 93 1.82 -6.02 2.81
C VAL A 93 0.90 -5.79 4.01
N ASP A 94 1.38 -4.99 4.97
CA ASP A 94 0.59 -4.55 6.12
C ASP A 94 -0.48 -3.54 5.67
N ALA A 95 -1.68 -4.04 5.40
CA ALA A 95 -2.80 -3.22 4.90
C ALA A 95 -3.25 -2.16 5.93
N ASP A 96 -3.22 -2.49 7.21
CA ASP A 96 -3.65 -1.57 8.28
C ASP A 96 -2.65 -0.43 8.43
N ARG A 97 -1.36 -0.74 8.38
CA ARG A 97 -0.30 0.27 8.41
C ARG A 97 -0.30 1.13 7.15
N LEU A 98 -0.49 0.53 5.98
CA LEU A 98 -0.63 1.26 4.71
C LEU A 98 -1.78 2.28 4.79
N ARG A 99 -2.96 1.86 5.28
CA ARG A 99 -4.11 2.74 5.45
C ARG A 99 -3.82 3.87 6.43
N ARG A 100 -3.13 3.59 7.54
CA ARG A 100 -2.76 4.60 8.53
C ARG A 100 -1.83 5.64 7.93
N VAL A 101 -0.77 5.21 7.24
CA VAL A 101 0.22 6.11 6.61
C VAL A 101 -0.44 7.00 5.57
N ILE A 102 -1.33 6.46 4.73
CA ILE A 102 -2.10 7.27 3.77
C ILE A 102 -2.95 8.30 4.53
N SER A 103 -3.69 7.89 5.55
CA SER A 103 -4.55 8.80 6.33
C SER A 103 -3.75 9.90 7.05
N GLU A 104 -2.60 9.55 7.62
CA GLU A 104 -1.67 10.50 8.24
C GLU A 104 -1.15 11.49 7.20
N GLN A 105 -0.81 11.02 6.00
CA GLN A 105 -0.32 11.88 4.93
C GLN A 105 -1.39 12.86 4.45
N LEU A 106 -2.63 12.40 4.27
CA LEU A 106 -3.78 13.27 3.93
C LEU A 106 -4.06 14.31 5.03
N GLY A 107 -3.82 13.96 6.30
CA GLY A 107 -3.96 14.89 7.44
C GLY A 107 -2.80 15.86 7.63
N THR A 108 -1.57 15.45 7.30
CA THR A 108 -0.34 16.21 7.54
C THR A 108 -0.04 17.18 6.40
N LEU A 109 -0.35 16.80 5.15
CA LEU A 109 -0.09 17.62 3.95
C LEU A 109 -1.16 18.69 3.69
N GLY A 110 -1.48 19.47 4.72
CA GLY A 110 -1.93 20.84 4.52
C GLY A 110 -0.80 21.81 4.15
N CYS A 111 0.45 21.35 3.94
CA CYS A 111 1.56 22.29 3.80
C CYS A 111 2.83 21.85 3.02
N VAL A 112 2.89 20.74 2.27
CA VAL A 112 4.10 20.48 1.43
C VAL A 112 3.70 20.09 0.01
N ALA A 113 3.81 21.06 -0.88
CA ALA A 113 3.90 20.82 -2.31
C ALA A 113 5.26 20.19 -2.61
N GLU A 114 5.23 19.06 -3.31
CA GLU A 114 6.37 18.31 -3.86
C GLU A 114 7.39 17.71 -2.88
N ALA A 115 7.59 16.39 -3.02
CA ALA A 115 8.89 15.88 -3.42
C ALA A 115 8.69 14.50 -4.06
N VAL A 116 8.45 14.50 -5.37
CA VAL A 116 8.86 13.36 -6.20
C VAL A 116 10.36 13.56 -6.41
N ALA A 117 11.18 12.77 -5.71
CA ALA A 117 12.61 12.66 -5.99
C ALA A 117 12.87 11.72 -7.18
#